data_AF-A0A952AA40-F1
#
_entry.id   AF-A0A952AA40-F1
#
_cell.length_a   1.000
_cell.length_b   1.000
_cell.length_c   1.000
_cell.angle_alpha   90.00
_cell.angle_beta   90.00
_cell.angle_gamma   90.00
#
_symmetry.space_group_name_H-M   'P 1'
#
loop_
_entity.id
_entity.type
_entity.pdbx_description
1 polymer ?
#
loop_
_entity_poly.entity_id
_entity_poly.type
_entity_poly.pdbx_seq_one_letter_code
_entity_poly.pdbx_strand_id
1 'polypeptide(L)'
;MALDLKTTDRPPSTEQQWHLALAQLQSADRAANVLRALVFMAAGAVLIVSFSLLRADAKGPALWGHGGAILLCLIAIHCVVKGFRFQSEQSAERSKLLQAGNYDGYAQYEGVIGTLRSRQSGFWDRCALWAVIAAFAVLLFVKFMVTTAAIHV
;
A
#
# COMPACT_ATOMS: atom_id res chain seq x y z
N MET A 1 -18.14 3.55 -18.94
CA MET A 1 -18.94 2.33 -19.14
C MET A 1 -18.51 1.33 -18.06
N ALA A 2 -19.23 1.32 -16.93
CA ALA A 2 -18.96 0.42 -15.83
C ALA A 2 -19.59 -0.94 -16.19
N LEU A 3 -18.77 -1.97 -16.33
CA LEU A 3 -19.26 -3.33 -16.53
C LEU A 3 -19.69 -3.88 -15.17
N ASP A 4 -20.99 -4.10 -15.07
CA ASP A 4 -21.70 -4.74 -13.98
C ASP A 4 -21.08 -6.12 -13.70
N LEU A 5 -20.37 -6.23 -12.57
CA LEU A 5 -19.77 -7.47 -12.06
C LEU A 5 -20.89 -8.34 -11.49
N LYS A 6 -21.72 -8.88 -12.38
CA LYS A 6 -22.59 -10.00 -12.02
C LYS A 6 -21.67 -11.20 -11.77
N THR A 7 -21.62 -11.61 -10.51
CA THR A 7 -21.02 -12.85 -10.01
C THR A 7 -21.37 -14.01 -10.94
N THR A 8 -20.47 -14.35 -11.86
CA THR A 8 -20.58 -15.56 -12.66
C THR A 8 -20.08 -16.73 -11.84
N ASP A 9 -21.02 -17.44 -11.21
CA ASP A 9 -20.89 -18.76 -10.59
C ASP A 9 -20.60 -19.89 -11.61
N ARG A 10 -19.90 -19.59 -12.72
CA ARG A 10 -19.46 -20.60 -13.68
C ARG A 10 -17.98 -20.42 -13.98
N PRO A 11 -17.18 -21.50 -13.95
CA PRO A 11 -15.80 -21.44 -14.39
C PRO A 11 -15.77 -20.93 -15.84
N PRO A 12 -14.77 -20.11 -16.21
CA PRO A 12 -14.67 -19.59 -17.56
C PRO A 12 -14.58 -20.77 -18.53
N SER A 13 -15.59 -20.93 -19.39
CA SER A 13 -15.79 -22.13 -20.22
C SER A 13 -14.87 -22.17 -21.43
N THR A 14 -13.96 -21.21 -21.59
CA THR A 14 -13.02 -21.10 -22.71
C THR A 14 -11.67 -20.58 -22.22
N GLU A 15 -10.60 -21.22 -22.70
CA GLU A 15 -9.19 -20.85 -22.48
C GLU A 15 -8.91 -19.35 -22.70
N GLN A 16 -9.65 -18.74 -23.62
CA GLN A 16 -9.59 -17.31 -23.93
C GLN A 16 -10.08 -16.41 -22.78
N GLN A 17 -11.11 -16.81 -22.02
CA GLN A 17 -11.59 -16.07 -20.85
C GLN A 17 -10.60 -16.17 -19.68
N TRP A 18 -9.87 -17.28 -19.60
CA TRP A 18 -8.78 -17.46 -18.63
C TRP A 18 -7.58 -16.57 -18.91
N HIS A 19 -7.16 -16.45 -20.16
CA HIS A 19 -6.11 -15.50 -20.54
C HIS A 19 -6.51 -14.05 -20.26
N LEU A 20 -7.77 -13.69 -20.47
CA LEU A 20 -8.30 -12.37 -20.13
C LEU A 20 -8.30 -12.13 -18.61
N ALA A 21 -8.73 -13.10 -17.80
CA ALA A 21 -8.70 -13.00 -16.34
C ALA A 21 -7.27 -12.87 -15.80
N LEU A 22 -6.32 -13.64 -16.34
CA LEU A 22 -4.90 -13.53 -16.01
C LEU A 22 -4.33 -12.16 -16.38
N ALA A 23 -4.66 -11.63 -17.56
CA ALA A 23 -4.20 -10.31 -18.00
C ALA A 23 -4.73 -9.19 -17.09
N GLN A 24 -6.00 -9.28 -16.63
CA GLN A 24 -6.59 -8.32 -15.70
C GLN A 24 -5.97 -8.40 -14.30
N LEU A 25 -5.69 -9.61 -13.80
CA LEU A 25 -5.00 -9.79 -12.52
C LEU A 25 -3.58 -9.18 -12.58
N GLN A 26 -2.85 -9.43 -13.67
CA GLN A 26 -1.51 -8.87 -13.86
C GLN A 26 -1.52 -7.34 -13.96
N SER A 27 -2.52 -6.73 -14.59
CA SER A 27 -2.62 -5.27 -14.67
C SER A 27 -2.96 -4.66 -13.31
N ALA A 28 -3.84 -5.29 -12.54
CA ALA A 28 -4.14 -4.89 -11.16
C ALA A 28 -2.91 -5.02 -10.24
N ASP A 29 -2.15 -6.11 -10.36
CA ASP A 29 -0.92 -6.32 -9.59
C ASP A 29 0.14 -5.25 -9.89
N ARG A 30 0.31 -4.90 -11.18
CA ARG A 30 1.20 -3.79 -11.60
C ARG A 30 0.74 -2.46 -11.00
N ALA A 31 -0.55 -2.15 -11.08
CA ALA A 31 -1.09 -0.92 -10.53
C ALA A 31 -0.86 -0.82 -9.00
N ALA A 32 -1.06 -1.91 -8.27
CA ALA A 32 -0.78 -1.98 -6.84
C ALA A 32 0.71 -1.75 -6.53
N ASN A 33 1.62 -2.34 -7.32
CA ASN A 33 3.06 -2.13 -7.17
C ASN A 33 3.48 -0.68 -7.44
N VAL A 34 2.90 -0.02 -8.46
CA VAL A 34 3.13 1.40 -8.72
C VAL A 34 2.65 2.24 -7.53
N LEU A 35 1.44 1.99 -7.01
CA LEU A 35 0.91 2.72 -5.87
C LEU A 35 1.81 2.56 -4.63
N ARG A 36 2.26 1.34 -4.33
CA ARG A 36 3.17 1.09 -3.21
C ARG A 36 4.52 1.78 -3.38
N ALA A 37 5.06 1.78 -4.60
CA ALA A 37 6.29 2.50 -4.91
C ALA A 37 6.12 4.01 -4.69
N LEU A 38 5.00 4.60 -5.13
CA LEU A 38 4.69 6.00 -4.90
C LEU A 38 4.56 6.33 -3.40
N VAL A 39 3.87 5.49 -2.63
CA VAL A 39 3.74 5.65 -1.17
C VAL A 39 5.10 5.54 -0.48
N PHE A 40 5.95 4.59 -0.89
CA PHE A 40 7.30 4.45 -0.37
C PHE A 40 8.17 5.67 -0.67
N MET A 41 8.12 6.18 -1.90
CA MET A 41 8.84 7.39 -2.31
C MET A 41 8.34 8.62 -1.53
N ALA A 42 7.03 8.76 -1.34
CA ALA A 42 6.44 9.83 -0.54
C ALA A 42 6.90 9.75 0.93
N ALA A 43 6.86 8.56 1.54
CA ALA A 43 7.36 8.34 2.90
C ALA A 43 8.85 8.69 3.00
N GLY A 44 9.66 8.28 2.02
CA GLY A 44 11.08 8.62 1.94
C GLY A 44 11.35 10.12 1.84
N ALA A 45 10.59 10.84 1.01
CA ALA A 45 10.70 12.30 0.90
C ALA A 45 10.36 13.00 2.23
N VAL A 46 9.27 12.59 2.89
CA VAL A 46 8.85 13.12 4.20
C VAL A 46 9.91 12.83 5.27
N LEU A 47 10.52 11.63 5.26
CA LEU A 47 11.64 11.27 6.14
C LEU A 47 12.84 12.19 5.94
N ILE A 48 13.27 12.41 4.68
CA ILE A 48 14.41 13.28 4.36
C ILE A 48 14.17 14.71 4.86
N VAL A 49 12.98 15.26 4.59
CA VAL A 49 12.59 16.60 5.07
C VAL A 49 12.62 16.65 6.59
N SER A 50 12.02 15.65 7.25
CA SER A 50 11.95 15.60 8.72
C SER A 50 13.34 15.54 9.34
N PHE A 51 14.24 14.68 8.85
CA PHE A 51 15.62 14.59 9.34
C PHE A 51 16.43 15.86 9.08
N SER A 52 16.23 16.50 7.92
CA SER A 52 16.94 17.76 7.59
C SER A 52 16.55 18.88 8.54
N LEU A 53 15.26 18.97 8.89
CA LEU A 53 14.75 19.96 9.85
C LEU A 53 15.17 19.64 11.29
N LEU A 54 15.27 18.35 11.65
CA LEU A 54 15.71 17.92 12.98
C LEU A 54 17.19 18.28 13.24
N ARG A 55 18.05 18.20 12.22
CA ARG A 55 19.45 18.64 12.29
C ARG A 55 19.60 20.16 12.44
N ALA A 56 18.59 20.95 12.08
CA ALA A 56 18.63 22.41 12.09
C ALA A 56 18.29 23.02 13.48
N ASP A 57 18.55 22.30 14.57
CA ASP A 57 18.38 22.75 15.96
C ASP A 57 16.90 22.93 16.41
N ALA A 58 16.02 22.00 16.00
CA ALA A 58 14.62 21.99 16.40
C ALA A 58 14.47 21.79 17.93
N LYS A 59 13.76 22.72 18.61
CA LYS A 59 13.52 22.70 20.07
C LYS A 59 12.03 22.58 20.38
N GLY A 60 11.73 21.96 21.52
CA GLY A 60 10.36 21.91 22.08
C GLY A 60 9.37 21.11 21.20
N PRO A 61 8.14 21.61 20.98
CA PRO A 61 7.08 20.88 20.26
C PRO A 61 7.44 20.47 18.81
N ALA A 62 8.32 21.22 18.14
CA ALA A 62 8.75 20.91 16.78
C ALA A 62 9.55 19.61 16.69
N LEU A 63 10.39 19.34 17.70
CA LEU A 63 11.18 18.10 17.79
C LEU A 63 10.26 16.87 17.88
N TRP A 64 9.24 16.94 18.75
CA TRP A 64 8.25 15.88 18.91
C TRP A 64 7.41 15.67 17.65
N GLY A 65 7.02 16.75 16.97
CA GLY A 65 6.31 16.67 15.70
C GLY A 65 7.14 15.99 14.60
N HIS A 66 8.40 16.38 14.42
CA HIS A 66 9.29 15.71 13.47
C HIS A 66 9.54 14.24 13.84
N GLY A 67 9.73 13.93 15.13
CA GLY A 67 9.84 12.55 15.61
C GLY A 67 8.61 11.71 15.31
N GLY A 68 7.41 12.27 15.53
CA GLY A 68 6.14 11.63 15.18
C GLY A 68 5.97 11.40 13.68
N ALA A 69 6.34 12.38 12.85
CA ALA A 69 6.31 12.24 11.39
C ALA A 69 7.26 11.14 10.90
N ILE A 70 8.49 11.07 11.46
CA ILE A 70 9.46 10.01 11.16
C ILE A 70 8.88 8.64 11.52
N LEU A 71 8.32 8.48 12.72
CA LEU A 71 7.72 7.22 13.15
C LEU A 71 6.58 6.78 12.22
N LEU A 72 5.70 7.71 11.82
CA LEU A 72 4.60 7.44 10.89
C LEU A 72 5.12 7.03 9.49
N CYS A 73 6.20 7.65 9.01
CA CYS A 73 6.83 7.22 7.75
C CYS A 73 7.46 5.82 7.85
N LEU A 74 8.07 5.46 8.98
CA LEU A 74 8.59 4.12 9.20
C LEU A 74 7.46 3.08 9.24
N ILE A 75 6.33 3.42 9.88
CA ILE A 75 5.12 2.59 9.86
C ILE A 75 4.62 2.42 8.43
N ALA A 76 4.56 3.51 7.64
CA ALA A 76 4.14 3.44 6.23
C ALA A 76 5.03 2.50 5.41
N ILE A 77 6.36 2.63 5.57
CA ILE A 77 7.33 1.75 4.90
C ILE A 77 7.13 0.29 5.33
N HIS A 78 6.95 0.04 6.63
CA HIS A 78 6.68 -1.30 7.14
C HIS A 78 5.41 -1.90 6.51
N CYS A 79 4.33 -1.11 6.44
CA CYS A 79 3.07 -1.52 5.81
C CYS A 79 3.26 -1.83 4.31
N VAL A 80 4.01 -1.00 3.58
CA VAL A 80 4.35 -1.26 2.16
C VAL A 80 5.10 -2.58 2.01
N VAL A 81 6.13 -2.82 2.83
CA VAL A 81 6.92 -4.07 2.78
C VAL A 81 6.06 -5.29 3.10
N LYS A 82 5.18 -5.18 4.10
CA LYS A 82 4.18 -6.23 4.41
C LYS A 82 3.27 -6.50 3.22
N GLY A 83 2.71 -5.45 2.60
CA GLY A 83 1.87 -5.55 1.40
C GLY A 83 2.57 -6.27 0.25
N PHE A 84 3.83 -5.92 -0.02
CA PHE A 84 4.64 -6.61 -1.03
C PHE A 84 4.83 -8.09 -0.73
N ARG A 85 5.14 -8.44 0.53
CA ARG A 85 5.31 -9.85 0.92
C ARG A 85 4.03 -10.67 0.69
N PHE A 86 2.89 -10.18 1.16
CA PHE A 86 1.62 -10.88 0.97
C PHE A 86 1.25 -11.07 -0.50
N GLN A 87 1.46 -10.05 -1.34
CA GLN A 87 1.21 -10.18 -2.78
C GLN A 87 2.20 -11.15 -3.44
N SER A 88 3.47 -11.13 -3.05
CA SER A 88 4.48 -12.07 -3.58
C SER A 88 4.15 -13.53 -3.24
N GLU A 89 3.71 -13.79 -2.00
CA GLU A 89 3.28 -15.11 -1.54
C GLU A 89 2.01 -15.57 -2.28
N GLN A 90 1.06 -14.66 -2.52
CA GLN A 90 -0.14 -14.95 -3.31
C GLN A 90 0.18 -15.25 -4.78
N SER A 91 1.10 -14.49 -5.39
CA SER A 91 1.53 -14.70 -6.77
C SER A 91 2.29 -16.03 -6.94
N ALA A 92 3.14 -16.38 -5.96
CA ALA A 92 3.87 -17.65 -5.94
C ALA A 92 2.94 -18.86 -5.76
N GLU A 93 1.92 -18.77 -4.89
CA GLU A 93 0.94 -19.85 -4.72
C GLU A 93 0.06 -20.02 -5.98
N ARG A 94 -0.39 -18.91 -6.59
CA ARG A 94 -1.13 -18.96 -7.86
C ARG A 94 -0.29 -19.58 -8.99
N SER A 95 0.97 -19.18 -9.13
CA SER A 95 1.84 -19.72 -10.18
C SER A 95 2.12 -21.21 -9.99
N LYS A 96 2.31 -21.66 -8.75
CA LYS A 96 2.47 -23.09 -8.42
C LYS A 96 1.23 -23.92 -8.82
N LEU A 97 0.03 -23.43 -8.52
CA LEU A 97 -1.23 -24.11 -8.87
C LEU A 97 -1.45 -24.18 -10.38
N LEU A 98 -1.13 -23.10 -11.10
CA LEU A 98 -1.21 -23.04 -12.56
C LEU A 98 -0.18 -23.97 -13.23
N GLN A 99 1.07 -24.00 -12.75
CA GLN A 99 2.11 -24.89 -13.27
C GLN A 99 1.78 -26.37 -13.04
N ALA A 100 1.09 -26.69 -11.94
CA ALA A 100 0.66 -28.05 -11.65
C ALA A 100 -0.55 -28.51 -12.49
N GLY A 101 -1.15 -27.63 -13.31
CA GLY A 101 -2.38 -27.93 -14.05
C GLY A 101 -3.57 -28.27 -13.14
N ASN A 102 -3.53 -27.86 -11.86
CA ASN A 102 -4.56 -28.17 -10.89
C ASN A 102 -5.63 -27.08 -10.89
N TYR A 103 -6.54 -27.19 -11.86
CA TYR A 103 -7.58 -26.19 -12.13
C TYR A 103 -8.59 -26.05 -10.97
N ASP A 104 -8.97 -27.16 -10.35
CA ASP A 104 -9.89 -27.17 -9.21
C ASP A 104 -9.25 -26.52 -7.98
N GLY A 105 -7.97 -26.81 -7.74
CA GLY A 105 -7.20 -26.19 -6.66
C GLY A 105 -7.02 -24.68 -6.85
N TYR A 106 -6.81 -24.22 -8.09
CA TYR A 106 -6.76 -22.79 -8.39
C TYR A 106 -8.10 -22.09 -8.14
N ALA A 107 -9.22 -22.68 -8.58
CA ALA A 107 -10.55 -22.13 -8.36
C ALA A 107 -10.91 -22.03 -6.85
N GLN A 108 -10.57 -23.08 -6.08
CA GLN A 108 -10.77 -23.08 -4.63
C GLN A 108 -9.88 -22.06 -3.92
N TYR A 109 -8.65 -21.87 -4.41
CA TYR A 109 -7.73 -20.84 -3.91
C TYR A 109 -8.26 -19.43 -4.16
N GLU A 110 -8.70 -19.11 -5.39
CA GLU A 110 -9.31 -17.82 -5.72
C GLU A 110 -10.53 -17.48 -4.85
N GLY A 111 -11.34 -18.49 -4.52
CA GLY A 111 -12.57 -18.33 -3.72
C GLY A 111 -12.33 -17.79 -2.31
N VAL A 112 -11.99 -18.65 -1.35
CA VAL A 112 -11.93 -18.26 0.07
C VAL A 112 -10.56 -17.71 0.46
N ILE A 113 -9.49 -18.30 -0.05
CA ILE A 113 -8.11 -17.95 0.35
C ILE A 113 -7.66 -16.64 -0.33
N GLY A 114 -7.98 -16.50 -1.61
CA GLY A 114 -7.67 -15.33 -2.43
C GLY A 114 -8.37 -14.08 -1.94
N THR A 115 -9.64 -14.19 -1.56
CA THR A 115 -10.41 -13.06 -0.99
C THR A 115 -9.90 -12.62 0.37
N LEU A 116 -9.54 -13.56 1.26
CA LEU A 116 -8.93 -13.24 2.56
C LEU A 116 -7.57 -12.55 2.42
N ARG A 117 -6.67 -13.08 1.59
CA ARG A 117 -5.34 -12.47 1.36
C ARG A 117 -5.42 -11.13 0.64
N SER A 118 -6.35 -10.99 -0.32
CA SER A 118 -6.67 -9.72 -0.98
C SER A 118 -7.06 -8.64 0.03
N ARG A 119 -7.97 -8.97 0.97
CA ARG A 119 -8.39 -8.03 2.03
C ARG A 119 -7.25 -7.64 2.95
N GLN A 120 -6.39 -8.59 3.32
CA GLN A 120 -5.20 -8.30 4.12
C GLN A 120 -4.23 -7.37 3.40
N SER A 121 -3.91 -7.64 2.13
CA SER A 121 -3.07 -6.75 1.32
C SER A 121 -3.67 -5.34 1.25
N GLY A 122 -4.97 -5.23 0.96
CA GLY A 122 -5.66 -3.94 0.89
C GLY A 122 -5.78 -3.22 2.23
N PHE A 123 -5.75 -3.93 3.36
CA PHE A 123 -5.61 -3.31 4.69
C PHE A 123 -4.24 -2.65 4.84
N TRP A 124 -3.15 -3.37 4.54
CA TRP A 124 -1.79 -2.83 4.64
C TRP A 124 -1.56 -1.64 3.71
N ASP A 125 -2.10 -1.68 2.49
CA ASP A 125 -2.00 -0.57 1.53
C ASP A 125 -2.71 0.69 2.04
N ARG A 126 -3.90 0.54 2.64
CA ARG A 126 -4.62 1.65 3.28
C ARG A 126 -3.90 2.16 4.51
N CYS A 127 -3.38 1.28 5.36
CA CYS A 127 -2.57 1.68 6.52
C CYS A 127 -1.34 2.48 6.10
N ALA A 128 -0.63 2.04 5.05
CA ALA A 128 0.52 2.76 4.51
C ALA A 128 0.13 4.15 4.03
N LEU A 129 -0.97 4.26 3.26
CA LEU A 129 -1.46 5.53 2.76
C LEU A 129 -1.83 6.50 3.90
N TRP A 130 -2.61 6.04 4.88
CA TRP A 130 -3.01 6.86 6.02
C TRP A 130 -1.83 7.29 6.88
N ALA A 131 -0.83 6.41 7.06
CA ALA A 131 0.38 6.76 7.79
C ALA A 131 1.18 7.87 7.10
N VAL A 132 1.30 7.85 5.76
CA VAL A 132 1.94 8.95 5.01
C VAL A 132 1.13 10.24 5.11
N ILE A 133 -0.19 10.17 4.97
CA ILE A 133 -1.08 11.34 5.10
C ILE A 133 -0.93 11.96 6.50
N ALA A 134 -0.94 11.14 7.54
CA ALA A 134 -0.76 11.59 8.92
C ALA A 134 0.62 12.22 9.13
N ALA A 135 1.70 11.62 8.60
CA ALA A 135 3.04 12.17 8.69
C ALA A 135 3.13 13.55 8.04
N PHE A 136 2.50 13.71 6.86
CA PHE A 136 2.44 14.99 6.16
C PHE A 136 1.61 16.03 6.92
N ALA A 137 0.47 15.64 7.49
CA ALA A 137 -0.36 16.51 8.32
C ALA A 137 0.38 17.01 9.57
N VAL A 138 1.17 16.13 10.22
CA VAL A 138 2.02 16.52 11.35
C VAL A 138 3.06 17.56 10.92
N LEU A 139 3.71 17.39 9.78
CA LEU A 139 4.67 18.39 9.28
C LEU A 139 4.01 19.74 8.97
N LEU A 140 2.82 19.74 8.38
CA LEU A 140 2.06 20.97 8.14
C LEU A 140 1.68 21.66 9.46
N PHE A 141 1.24 20.89 10.45
CA PHE A 141 0.89 21.40 11.77
C PHE A 141 2.11 22.01 12.48
N VAL A 142 3.26 21.33 12.45
CA VAL A 142 4.52 21.86 13.01
C VAL A 142 4.89 23.16 12.33
N LYS A 143 4.83 23.20 10.99
CA LYS A 143 5.12 24.43 10.23
C LYS A 143 4.17 25.57 10.62
N PHE A 144 2.87 25.28 10.71
CA PHE A 144 1.86 26.26 11.11
C PHE A 144 2.14 26.82 12.51
N MET A 145 2.42 25.95 13.49
CA MET A 145 2.74 26.34 14.87
C MET A 145 4.00 27.22 14.94
N VAL A 146 5.04 26.91 14.17
CA VAL A 146 6.26 27.72 14.11
C VAL A 146 5.96 29.10 13.52
N THR A 147 5.17 29.16 12.44
CA THR A 147 4.80 30.44 11.83
C THR A 147 3.91 31.30 12.73
N THR A 148 2.93 30.72 13.43
CA THR A 148 2.06 31.50 14.34
C THR A 148 2.81 31.94 15.60
N ALA A 149 3.70 31.11 16.14
CA ALA A 149 4.56 31.51 17.24
C ALA A 149 5.48 32.69 16.88
N ALA A 150 5.98 32.74 15.64
CA ALA A 150 6.80 33.86 15.15
C ALA A 150 6.03 35.18 14.95
N ILE A 151 4.70 35.15 14.86
CA ILE A 151 3.85 36.35 14.73
C ILE A 151 3.54 36.98 16.10
N HIS A 152 3.64 36.20 17.18
CA HIS A 152 3.31 36.64 18.55
C HIS A 152 4.53 37.02 19.40
N VAL A 153 5.74 37.01 18.83
CA VAL A 153 7.01 37.47 19.45
C VAL A 153 7.43 38.77 18.79
#